data_AF-A0A3T1DA30-F1
#
_entry.id   AF-A0A3T1DA30-F1
#
_cell.length_a   1.000
_cell.length_b   1.000
_cell.length_c   1.000
_cell.angle_alpha   90.00
_cell.angle_beta   90.00
_cell.angle_gamma   90.00
#
_symmetry.space_group_name_H-M   'P 1'
#
loop_
_entity.id
_entity.type
_entity.pdbx_description
1 polymer ?
#
loop_
_entity_poly.entity_id
_entity_poly.type
_entity_poly.pdbx_seq_one_letter_code
_entity_poly.pdbx_strand_id
1 'polypeptide(L)'
;MKFKKIFSAAMAITLAGTLLAACGNNNNSEPSGSGTSSNGSGKGSKQELVMNYRADPPALDVSLAESSASFTILGAISEGLYRLNKDMNPEPALAAELPKISDDGLTYTIKLREGLVWADGSPLTAKDFVYSYIRTLDPATKASYAFIMEWVKGGSDILNSKTPEELKKAKENFGAKALNDTTLEIKLEQPMSFFTGQLAFLNYYPQNEKFVSALGDKGGADADKVLGAGPFILKKWDHEQQLVLEKNPKYWDADNVKLNKITLNIVKDTATGLNLYESNKTDVADIKGDQMKAYEGKTELHRKNELITGYLNFQQTKVPAFANAKVRQALSMAIDRQGLVDTVLRNGSVAATGLIPNGNSDGNGEEFRKVVGDTEVAFDAAKAKTLLAEGLKEAGVAALPKLTVMGDDTETSKKSLEFLVSQWKTNLGIDVAAEPLPHASRIERELAKNYTIVNSLWGADYNDPMTWLDMYVSGSPFNTQDWKNAKYDELVTGAQKEPDAKVRANKLHEAEKILMEEAAIFPLFFRSSPYLIKDKVQGLILPPYGTDFELKWTSIK
;
A
#
# COMPACT_ATOMS: atom_id res chain seq x y z
N MET A 1 16.36 13.98 35.16
CA MET A 1 15.67 14.89 36.09
C MET A 1 14.18 14.82 35.81
N LYS A 2 13.39 14.61 36.87
CA LYS A 2 11.94 14.41 36.84
C LYS A 2 11.24 15.76 36.62
N PHE A 3 10.18 15.80 35.82
CA PHE A 3 8.95 16.48 36.21
C PHE A 3 7.74 15.73 35.65
N LYS A 4 6.77 15.54 36.54
CA LYS A 4 5.54 14.76 36.40
C LYS A 4 4.45 15.65 36.99
N LYS A 5 3.20 15.39 36.59
CA LYS A 5 1.93 15.70 37.30
C LYS A 5 1.40 17.15 37.14
N ILE A 6 0.10 17.45 37.07
CA ILE A 6 -1.19 16.77 37.30
C ILE A 6 -2.27 17.72 36.77
N PHE A 7 -3.41 17.24 36.26
CA PHE A 7 -4.74 17.67 36.75
C PHE A 7 -5.82 16.70 36.24
N SER A 8 -6.53 16.12 37.21
CA SER A 8 -7.66 15.21 37.03
C SER A 8 -8.88 15.80 37.74
N ALA A 9 -10.05 15.61 37.12
CA ALA A 9 -11.37 15.41 37.73
C ALA A 9 -11.99 16.61 38.50
N ALA A 10 -13.31 16.83 38.59
CA ALA A 10 -14.52 16.08 38.28
C ALA A 10 -15.76 17.02 38.38
N MET A 11 -16.94 16.50 37.98
CA MET A 11 -18.31 16.82 38.46
C MET A 11 -18.95 18.14 38.00
N ALA A 12 -20.27 18.25 37.78
CA ALA A 12 -21.39 17.32 37.82
C ALA A 12 -22.61 17.98 37.11
N ILE A 13 -23.45 17.12 36.51
CA ILE A 13 -24.92 17.11 36.51
C ILE A 13 -25.65 18.46 36.66
N THR A 14 -26.44 18.84 35.64
CA THR A 14 -27.81 19.33 35.88
C THR A 14 -28.72 19.00 34.70
N LEU A 15 -29.79 18.25 34.98
CA LEU A 15 -30.86 17.89 34.07
C LEU A 15 -32.17 18.39 34.71
N ALA A 16 -32.79 19.40 34.10
CA ALA A 16 -34.18 19.85 34.26
C ALA A 16 -34.39 20.92 33.18
N GLY A 17 -35.36 20.90 32.27
CA GLY A 17 -36.68 20.29 32.30
C GLY A 17 -37.73 21.40 32.48
N THR A 18 -38.09 22.11 31.41
CA THR A 18 -39.39 22.82 31.29
C THR A 18 -39.79 22.95 29.83
N LEU A 19 -40.84 22.22 29.45
CA LEU A 19 -41.74 22.52 28.34
C LEU A 19 -42.63 23.71 28.72
N LEU A 20 -42.89 24.63 27.77
CA LEU A 20 -44.23 25.19 27.52
C LEU A 20 -44.24 26.06 26.26
N ALA A 21 -45.24 25.79 25.42
CA ALA A 21 -45.52 26.42 24.15
C ALA A 21 -46.04 27.85 24.30
N ALA A 22 -45.76 28.69 23.30
CA ALA A 22 -46.61 29.82 22.94
C ALA A 22 -46.53 30.07 21.43
N CYS A 23 -47.60 29.68 20.72
CA CYS A 23 -47.91 30.19 19.40
C CYS A 23 -48.25 31.68 19.52
N GLY A 24 -47.63 32.52 18.68
CA GLY A 24 -47.91 33.95 18.60
C GLY A 24 -47.79 34.41 17.15
N ASN A 25 -48.94 34.40 16.47
CA ASN A 25 -49.18 34.82 15.10
C ASN A 25 -48.85 36.31 14.91
N ASN A 26 -48.08 36.70 13.89
CA ASN A 26 -48.18 38.06 13.35
C ASN A 26 -47.88 38.11 11.86
N ASN A 27 -48.95 38.40 11.11
CA ASN A 27 -48.98 38.66 9.68
C ASN A 27 -48.22 39.95 9.35
N ASN A 28 -47.41 39.90 8.30
CA ASN A 28 -47.23 41.05 7.41
C ASN A 28 -46.94 40.54 5.97
N SER A 29 -47.98 40.63 5.14
CA SER A 29 -47.97 40.58 3.67
C SER A 29 -47.26 41.82 3.10
N GLU A 30 -46.39 41.69 2.10
CA GLU A 30 -46.65 41.82 0.66
C GLU A 30 -45.32 41.67 -0.13
N PRO A 31 -45.29 41.56 -1.48
CA PRO A 31 -46.27 41.01 -2.40
C PRO A 31 -45.68 39.94 -3.33
N SER A 32 -46.59 39.14 -3.89
CA SER A 32 -46.40 38.10 -4.89
C SER A 32 -45.99 38.66 -6.26
N GLY A 33 -44.75 38.36 -6.67
CA GLY A 33 -44.32 38.40 -8.06
C GLY A 33 -44.54 37.04 -8.72
N SER A 34 -45.52 36.95 -9.61
CA SER A 34 -45.79 35.78 -10.45
C SER A 34 -44.64 35.58 -11.46
N GLY A 35 -43.74 34.65 -11.16
CA GLY A 35 -42.70 34.18 -12.07
C GLY A 35 -43.00 32.75 -12.51
N THR A 36 -43.44 32.63 -13.77
CA THR A 36 -43.76 31.41 -14.51
C THR A 36 -42.77 30.28 -14.25
N SER A 37 -43.29 29.14 -13.81
CA SER A 37 -42.56 27.88 -13.65
C SER A 37 -42.09 27.37 -15.01
N SER A 38 -40.84 27.67 -15.38
CA SER A 38 -40.16 26.90 -16.42
C SER A 38 -39.77 25.55 -15.82
N ASN A 39 -40.51 24.50 -16.18
CA ASN A 39 -40.09 23.11 -16.03
C ASN A 39 -38.77 22.92 -16.80
N GLY A 40 -37.66 23.16 -16.11
CA GLY A 40 -36.34 22.73 -16.54
C GLY A 40 -36.21 21.23 -16.29
N SER A 41 -36.56 20.45 -17.30
CA SER A 41 -36.16 19.06 -17.45
C SER A 41 -34.63 18.94 -17.38
N GLY A 42 -34.12 18.17 -16.40
CA GLY A 42 -32.74 17.67 -16.38
C GLY A 42 -31.77 18.35 -15.40
N LYS A 43 -32.06 18.39 -14.09
CA LYS A 43 -30.98 18.52 -13.10
C LYS A 43 -30.29 17.15 -12.99
N GLY A 44 -29.18 16.96 -13.70
CA GLY A 44 -28.30 15.82 -13.49
C GLY A 44 -27.91 15.69 -12.02
N SER A 45 -27.66 14.47 -11.55
CA SER A 45 -27.21 14.22 -10.18
C SER A 45 -25.97 15.07 -9.89
N LYS A 46 -25.92 15.65 -8.68
CA LYS A 46 -24.73 16.39 -8.24
C LYS A 46 -23.55 15.43 -8.26
N GLN A 47 -22.50 15.77 -9.00
CA GLN A 47 -21.24 15.02 -9.04
C GLN A 47 -20.44 15.27 -7.76
N GLU A 48 -21.01 14.88 -6.62
CA GLU A 48 -20.46 15.03 -5.29
C GLU A 48 -20.39 13.65 -4.63
N LEU A 49 -19.22 13.27 -4.14
CA LEU A 49 -18.98 12.00 -3.47
C LEU A 49 -18.68 12.25 -1.98
N VAL A 50 -19.32 11.48 -1.10
CA VAL A 50 -18.96 11.44 0.32
C VAL A 50 -18.47 10.04 0.66
N MET A 51 -17.28 9.92 1.25
CA MET A 51 -16.70 8.64 1.67
C MET A 51 -16.32 8.71 3.13
N ASN A 52 -16.46 7.58 3.83
CA ASN A 52 -15.74 7.38 5.08
C ASN A 52 -14.31 6.98 4.72
N TYR A 53 -13.36 7.53 5.46
CA TYR A 53 -11.95 7.21 5.32
C TYR A 53 -11.34 6.94 6.69
N ARG A 54 -10.64 5.83 6.83
CA ARG A 54 -10.21 5.32 8.14
C ARG A 54 -9.01 6.03 8.76
N ALA A 55 -8.29 6.84 8.00
CA ALA A 55 -7.00 7.38 8.39
C ALA A 55 -6.83 8.83 7.95
N ASP A 56 -6.43 9.69 8.90
CA ASP A 56 -5.92 11.02 8.59
C ASP A 56 -4.47 10.86 8.07
N PRO A 57 -4.10 11.44 6.92
CA PRO A 57 -2.73 11.31 6.41
C PRO A 57 -1.75 12.03 7.35
N PRO A 58 -0.62 11.43 7.75
CA PRO A 58 0.32 12.11 8.65
C PRO A 58 0.99 13.34 8.01
N ALA A 59 1.24 13.27 6.70
CA ALA A 59 1.73 14.37 5.87
C ALA A 59 1.37 14.12 4.40
N LEU A 60 1.22 15.20 3.64
CA LEU A 60 0.97 15.22 2.20
C LEU A 60 2.14 15.85 1.45
N ASP A 61 3.33 15.32 1.70
CA ASP A 61 4.59 15.67 1.05
C ASP A 61 5.10 14.42 0.31
N VAL A 62 5.42 14.55 -0.98
CA VAL A 62 5.82 13.43 -1.84
C VAL A 62 7.09 12.73 -1.33
N SER A 63 8.06 13.48 -0.80
CA SER A 63 9.29 12.88 -0.27
C SER A 63 9.08 12.21 1.08
N LEU A 64 8.15 12.70 1.90
CA LEU A 64 7.90 12.19 3.26
C LEU A 64 6.76 11.16 3.34
N ALA A 65 6.05 10.92 2.23
CA ALA A 65 4.95 9.98 2.20
C ALA A 65 5.43 8.54 2.38
N GLU A 66 4.92 7.88 3.42
CA GLU A 66 5.23 6.48 3.77
C GLU A 66 3.99 5.64 4.11
N SER A 67 2.80 6.26 4.13
CA SER A 67 1.56 5.61 4.55
C SER A 67 0.55 5.52 3.42
N SER A 68 -0.33 4.50 3.43
CA SER A 68 -1.42 4.40 2.46
C SER A 68 -2.31 5.64 2.47
N ALA A 69 -2.46 6.30 3.62
CA ALA A 69 -3.19 7.55 3.77
C ALA A 69 -2.57 8.70 2.97
N SER A 70 -1.27 8.94 3.17
CA SER A 70 -0.51 9.91 2.39
C SER A 70 -0.57 9.58 0.90
N PHE A 71 -0.33 8.32 0.53
CA PHE A 71 -0.34 7.89 -0.86
C PHE A 71 -1.71 8.09 -1.52
N THR A 72 -2.78 7.68 -0.87
CA THR A 72 -4.13 7.78 -1.47
C THR A 72 -4.51 9.22 -1.77
N ILE A 73 -4.24 10.13 -0.83
CA ILE A 73 -4.58 11.54 -1.02
C ILE A 73 -3.64 12.20 -2.04
N LEU A 74 -2.33 11.92 -2.00
CA LEU A 74 -1.38 12.40 -3.01
C LEU A 74 -1.74 11.92 -4.43
N GLY A 75 -2.21 10.68 -4.58
CA GLY A 75 -2.64 10.13 -5.88
C GLY A 75 -3.89 10.82 -6.46
N ALA A 76 -4.69 11.44 -5.60
CA ALA A 76 -5.86 12.21 -6.00
C ALA A 76 -5.54 13.67 -6.34
N ILE A 77 -4.53 14.28 -5.70
CA ILE A 77 -4.22 15.72 -5.85
C ILE A 77 -2.97 16.02 -6.67
N SER A 78 -2.13 15.03 -6.89
CA SER A 78 -0.91 15.08 -7.70
C SER A 78 -0.96 14.01 -8.80
N GLU A 79 0.06 13.97 -9.66
CA GLU A 79 0.20 12.95 -10.69
C GLU A 79 1.68 12.75 -11.05
N GLY A 80 2.05 11.52 -11.41
CA GLY A 80 3.39 11.17 -11.85
C GLY A 80 3.53 11.18 -13.37
N LEU A 81 4.65 10.65 -13.86
CA LEU A 81 4.87 10.46 -15.30
C LEU A 81 3.84 9.49 -15.89
N TYR A 82 3.51 8.46 -15.13
CA TYR A 82 2.51 7.45 -15.49
C TYR A 82 1.45 7.34 -14.39
N ARG A 83 0.32 6.72 -14.74
CA ARG A 83 -0.75 6.32 -13.82
C ARG A 83 -1.10 4.87 -14.09
N LEU A 84 -1.42 4.10 -13.05
CA LEU A 84 -1.90 2.73 -13.23
C LEU A 84 -3.36 2.75 -13.69
N ASN A 85 -3.66 1.99 -14.74
CA ASN A 85 -5.03 1.80 -15.20
C ASN A 85 -5.78 0.75 -14.33
N LYS A 86 -7.04 0.44 -14.68
CA LYS A 86 -7.86 -0.56 -13.97
C LYS A 86 -7.24 -1.96 -13.93
N ASP A 87 -6.37 -2.28 -14.89
CA ASP A 87 -5.67 -3.55 -15.03
C ASP A 87 -4.26 -3.48 -14.40
N MET A 88 -3.98 -2.38 -13.71
CA MET A 88 -2.73 -2.07 -13.02
C MET A 88 -1.49 -1.94 -13.92
N ASN A 89 -1.71 -1.65 -15.21
CA ASN A 89 -0.64 -1.35 -16.16
C ASN A 89 -0.34 0.16 -16.16
N PRO A 90 0.94 0.57 -16.24
CA PRO A 90 1.29 1.98 -16.36
C PRO A 90 0.85 2.55 -17.71
N GLU A 91 0.14 3.68 -17.69
CA GLU A 91 -0.26 4.45 -18.86
C GLU A 91 0.28 5.89 -18.78
N PRO A 92 0.54 6.55 -19.93
CA PRO A 92 1.03 7.93 -19.96
C PRO A 92 0.10 8.90 -19.21
N ALA A 93 0.65 9.57 -18.19
CA ALA A 93 -0.03 10.57 -17.38
C ALA A 93 0.54 11.96 -17.65
N LEU A 94 1.46 12.49 -16.83
CA LEU A 94 2.19 13.72 -17.19
C LEU A 94 3.17 13.50 -18.35
N ALA A 95 3.60 12.26 -18.58
CA ALA A 95 4.30 11.88 -19.80
C ALA A 95 3.34 11.85 -21.00
N ALA A 96 3.84 12.24 -22.17
CA ALA A 96 3.08 12.17 -23.43
C ALA A 96 2.99 10.74 -23.98
N GLU A 97 3.98 9.90 -23.68
CA GLU A 97 4.14 8.53 -24.18
C GLU A 97 4.89 7.68 -23.15
N LEU A 98 4.90 6.35 -23.35
CA LEU A 98 5.77 5.43 -22.62
C LEU A 98 7.25 5.76 -22.87
N PRO A 99 8.17 5.40 -21.96
CA PRO A 99 9.55 5.84 -22.07
C PRO A 99 10.24 5.17 -23.24
N LYS A 100 11.10 5.90 -23.94
CA LYS A 100 12.07 5.28 -24.84
C LYS A 100 13.20 4.69 -24.00
N ILE A 101 13.29 3.37 -23.99
CA ILE A 101 14.29 2.61 -23.23
C ILE A 101 15.46 2.26 -24.17
N SER A 102 16.70 2.41 -23.72
CA SER A 102 17.90 1.99 -24.45
C SER A 102 18.02 0.46 -24.55
N ASP A 103 18.80 -0.03 -25.51
CA ASP A 103 18.99 -1.46 -25.76
C ASP A 103 19.55 -2.24 -24.55
N ASP A 104 20.33 -1.57 -23.70
CA ASP A 104 20.87 -2.13 -22.44
C ASP A 104 19.87 -2.07 -21.27
N GLY A 105 18.69 -1.48 -21.46
CA GLY A 105 17.66 -1.34 -20.43
C GLY A 105 17.98 -0.32 -19.33
N LEU A 106 19.05 0.48 -19.47
CA LEU A 106 19.54 1.36 -18.42
C LEU A 106 19.05 2.81 -18.54
N THR A 107 18.77 3.30 -19.75
CA THR A 107 18.43 4.71 -20.00
C THR A 107 16.99 4.86 -20.45
N TYR A 108 16.22 5.65 -19.71
CA TYR A 108 14.83 5.97 -19.95
C TYR A 108 14.73 7.44 -20.38
N THR A 109 14.31 7.69 -21.62
CA THR A 109 14.00 9.05 -22.10
C THR A 109 12.49 9.25 -22.11
N ILE A 110 12.00 10.21 -21.34
CA ILE A 110 10.58 10.49 -21.14
C ILE A 110 10.28 11.91 -21.61
N LYS A 111 9.29 12.05 -22.49
CA LYS A 111 8.76 13.35 -22.91
C LYS A 111 7.51 13.67 -22.08
N LEU A 112 7.50 14.87 -21.50
CA LEU A 112 6.33 15.43 -20.84
C LEU A 112 5.33 15.96 -21.87
N ARG A 113 4.05 16.01 -21.50
CA ARG A 113 3.05 16.76 -22.26
C ARG A 113 3.42 18.25 -22.32
N GLU A 114 3.02 18.92 -23.40
CA GLU A 114 3.21 20.36 -23.51
C GLU A 114 2.22 21.13 -22.63
N GLY A 115 2.65 22.28 -22.09
CA GLY A 115 1.76 23.19 -21.36
C GLY A 115 1.32 22.72 -19.97
N LEU A 116 2.03 21.75 -19.37
CA LEU A 116 1.72 21.30 -18.01
C LEU A 116 1.89 22.43 -16.99
N VAL A 117 0.93 22.51 -16.06
CA VAL A 117 0.92 23.49 -14.98
C VAL A 117 0.53 22.83 -13.66
N TRP A 118 1.03 23.40 -12.57
CA TRP A 118 0.56 23.14 -11.22
C TRP A 118 -0.83 23.73 -10.99
N ALA A 119 -1.52 23.32 -9.91
CA ALA A 119 -2.85 23.86 -9.57
C ALA A 119 -2.85 25.39 -9.35
N ASP A 120 -1.73 25.99 -8.94
CA ASP A 120 -1.56 27.44 -8.83
C ASP A 120 -1.35 28.14 -10.19
N GLY A 121 -1.08 27.38 -11.25
CA GLY A 121 -0.86 27.86 -12.62
C GLY A 121 0.61 28.09 -12.97
N SER A 122 1.54 27.83 -12.05
CA SER A 122 2.97 27.83 -12.37
C SER A 122 3.32 26.68 -13.33
N PRO A 123 4.31 26.84 -14.23
CA PRO A 123 4.71 25.77 -15.14
C PRO A 123 5.23 24.54 -14.40
N LEU A 124 4.87 23.35 -14.88
CA LEU A 124 5.45 22.08 -14.44
C LEU A 124 6.41 21.57 -15.51
N THR A 125 7.66 21.28 -15.11
CA THR A 125 8.75 20.93 -16.03
C THR A 125 9.50 19.68 -15.58
N ALA A 126 10.36 19.14 -16.45
CA ALA A 126 11.24 18.02 -16.12
C ALA A 126 12.17 18.30 -14.92
N LYS A 127 12.47 19.57 -14.62
CA LYS A 127 13.27 19.96 -13.46
C LYS A 127 12.57 19.66 -12.14
N ASP A 128 11.24 19.71 -12.09
CA ASP A 128 10.46 19.42 -10.88
C ASP A 128 10.55 17.94 -10.47
N PHE A 129 10.70 17.05 -11.45
CA PHE A 129 10.97 15.63 -11.19
C PHE A 129 12.38 15.42 -10.63
N VAL A 130 13.39 16.03 -11.27
CA VAL A 130 14.79 15.94 -10.80
C VAL A 130 14.91 16.49 -9.38
N TYR A 131 14.30 17.64 -9.10
CA TYR A 131 14.23 18.21 -7.75
C TYR A 131 13.59 17.24 -6.76
N SER A 132 12.41 16.70 -7.08
CA SER A 132 11.70 15.77 -6.21
C SER A 132 12.54 14.54 -5.87
N TYR A 133 13.25 13.98 -6.85
CA TYR A 133 14.06 12.78 -6.64
C TYR A 133 15.26 13.06 -5.75
N ILE A 134 15.98 14.15 -6.04
CA ILE A 134 17.12 14.58 -5.23
C ILE A 134 16.68 14.91 -3.81
N ARG A 135 15.56 15.62 -3.61
CA ARG A 135 15.03 15.95 -2.29
C ARG A 135 14.68 14.70 -1.50
N THR A 136 14.04 13.72 -2.13
CA THR A 136 13.68 12.46 -1.47
C THR A 136 14.90 11.67 -1.03
N LEU A 137 15.97 11.66 -1.83
CA LEU A 137 17.24 11.01 -1.48
C LEU A 137 18.08 11.80 -0.48
N ASP A 138 17.89 13.12 -0.37
CA ASP A 138 18.69 13.97 0.52
C ASP A 138 18.51 13.55 2.00
N PRO A 139 19.59 13.19 2.71
CA PRO A 139 19.51 12.73 4.10
C PRO A 139 18.89 13.77 5.05
N ALA A 140 18.96 15.06 4.71
CA ALA A 140 18.32 16.12 5.48
C ALA A 140 16.79 16.03 5.47
N THR A 141 16.21 15.46 4.41
CA THR A 141 14.76 15.27 4.27
C THR A 141 14.23 14.18 5.20
N LYS A 142 15.07 13.19 5.57
CA LYS A 142 14.67 12.04 6.42
C LYS A 142 13.50 11.25 5.85
N ALA A 143 13.45 11.09 4.53
CA ALA A 143 12.46 10.28 3.85
C ALA A 143 12.70 8.79 4.15
N SER A 144 11.77 8.17 4.88
CA SER A 144 11.83 6.73 5.20
C SER A 144 11.72 5.84 3.97
N TYR A 145 11.06 6.33 2.91
CA TYR A 145 10.88 5.63 1.64
C TYR A 145 11.96 5.92 0.58
N ALA A 146 13.03 6.63 0.93
CA ALA A 146 14.08 7.05 -0.02
C ALA A 146 14.74 5.89 -0.78
N PHE A 147 14.78 4.70 -0.18
CA PHE A 147 15.39 3.51 -0.76
C PHE A 147 14.84 3.15 -2.15
N ILE A 148 13.58 3.48 -2.45
CA ILE A 148 12.97 3.21 -3.76
C ILE A 148 13.69 3.96 -4.89
N MET A 149 14.29 5.12 -4.59
CA MET A 149 15.00 5.93 -5.58
C MET A 149 16.48 5.58 -5.73
N GLU A 150 17.03 4.69 -4.91
CA GLU A 150 18.43 4.22 -5.04
C GLU A 150 18.66 3.46 -6.34
N TRP A 151 17.60 2.99 -7.00
CA TRP A 151 17.70 2.37 -8.32
C TRP A 151 18.14 3.33 -9.43
N VAL A 152 17.94 4.63 -9.24
CA VAL A 152 18.47 5.65 -10.14
C VAL A 152 19.98 5.78 -9.89
N LYS A 153 20.76 5.77 -10.96
CA LYS A 153 22.22 5.83 -10.88
C LYS A 153 22.70 6.95 -9.97
N GLY A 154 23.59 6.65 -9.02
CA GLY A 154 24.09 7.59 -8.01
C GLY A 154 23.10 7.92 -6.89
N GLY A 155 21.94 7.27 -6.82
CA GLY A 155 20.94 7.50 -5.78
C GLY A 155 21.45 7.15 -4.39
N SER A 156 22.10 5.99 -4.24
CA SER A 156 22.74 5.58 -2.98
C SER A 156 23.83 6.55 -2.53
N ASP A 157 24.57 7.19 -3.45
CA ASP A 157 25.60 8.16 -3.09
C ASP A 157 24.99 9.41 -2.43
N ILE A 158 23.83 9.87 -2.91
CA ILE A 158 23.09 10.98 -2.29
C ILE A 158 22.58 10.56 -0.91
N LEU A 159 21.92 9.40 -0.82
CA LEU A 159 21.31 8.92 0.43
C LEU A 159 22.33 8.65 1.54
N ASN A 160 23.55 8.26 1.18
CA ASN A 160 24.60 7.95 2.14
C ASN A 160 25.56 9.12 2.41
N SER A 161 25.33 10.28 1.80
CA SER A 161 26.17 11.47 2.00
C SER A 161 26.11 11.97 3.44
N LYS A 162 27.27 12.23 4.04
CA LYS A 162 27.39 12.67 5.44
C LYS A 162 27.81 14.13 5.54
N THR A 163 28.36 14.69 4.46
CA THR A 163 28.84 16.07 4.38
C THR A 163 28.20 16.82 3.20
N PRO A 164 28.10 18.16 3.27
CA PRO A 164 27.63 18.97 2.15
C PRO A 164 28.45 18.78 0.85
N GLU A 165 29.75 18.54 0.98
CA GLU A 165 30.65 18.32 -0.16
C GLU A 165 30.41 16.97 -0.85
N GLU A 166 30.23 15.89 -0.06
CA GLU A 166 29.82 14.57 -0.57
C GLU A 166 28.46 14.68 -1.28
N LEU A 167 27.49 15.34 -0.64
CA LEU A 167 26.15 15.52 -1.18
C LEU A 167 26.16 16.29 -2.51
N LYS A 168 26.94 17.37 -2.58
CA LYS A 168 27.10 18.14 -3.82
C LYS A 168 27.66 17.28 -4.95
N LYS A 169 28.74 16.53 -4.68
CA LYS A 169 29.36 15.64 -5.67
C LYS A 169 28.42 14.51 -6.10
N ALA A 170 27.64 13.95 -5.16
CA ALA A 170 26.66 12.93 -5.46
C ALA A 170 25.54 13.47 -6.38
N LYS A 171 25.01 14.67 -6.08
CA LYS A 171 24.00 15.36 -6.92
C LYS A 171 24.50 15.61 -8.36
N GLU A 172 25.78 15.95 -8.54
CA GLU A 172 26.39 16.15 -9.87
C GLU A 172 26.47 14.85 -10.70
N ASN A 173 26.54 13.68 -10.05
CA ASN A 173 26.63 12.37 -10.71
C ASN A 173 25.29 11.64 -10.79
N PHE A 174 24.20 12.27 -10.33
CA PHE A 174 22.89 11.64 -10.28
C PHE A 174 22.33 11.33 -11.67
N GLY A 175 21.70 10.17 -11.79
CA GLY A 175 21.26 9.58 -13.05
C GLY A 175 20.01 10.20 -13.66
N ALA A 176 19.29 11.07 -12.94
CA ALA A 176 18.13 11.78 -13.47
C ALA A 176 18.48 13.22 -13.85
N LYS A 177 18.17 13.62 -15.09
CA LYS A 177 18.46 14.95 -15.60
C LYS A 177 17.34 15.47 -16.51
N ALA A 178 17.01 16.75 -16.36
CA ALA A 178 16.16 17.47 -17.30
C ALA A 178 17.01 17.88 -18.50
N LEU A 179 16.81 17.24 -19.66
CA LEU A 179 17.48 17.61 -20.90
C LEU A 179 17.01 18.97 -21.42
N ASN A 180 15.74 19.29 -21.15
CA ASN A 180 15.07 20.56 -21.36
C ASN A 180 13.80 20.57 -20.49
N ASP A 181 12.95 21.58 -20.61
CA ASP A 181 11.78 21.72 -19.74
C ASP A 181 10.74 20.59 -19.93
N THR A 182 10.73 19.88 -21.06
CA THR A 182 9.74 18.83 -21.37
C THR A 182 10.37 17.45 -21.60
N THR A 183 11.66 17.27 -21.35
CA THR A 183 12.34 15.98 -21.56
C THR A 183 13.18 15.61 -20.34
N LEU A 184 12.84 14.48 -19.74
CA LEU A 184 13.55 13.88 -18.61
C LEU A 184 14.33 12.65 -19.11
N GLU A 185 15.59 12.54 -18.75
CA GLU A 185 16.38 11.31 -18.91
C GLU A 185 16.65 10.73 -17.52
N ILE A 186 16.42 9.43 -17.34
CA ILE A 186 16.74 8.69 -16.11
C ILE A 186 17.65 7.52 -16.47
N LYS A 187 18.77 7.39 -15.77
CA LYS A 187 19.67 6.24 -15.84
C LYS A 187 19.56 5.38 -14.60
N LEU A 188 19.47 4.07 -14.76
CA LEU A 188 19.42 3.11 -13.67
C LEU A 188 20.81 2.56 -13.33
N GLU A 189 20.97 2.03 -12.11
CA GLU A 189 22.15 1.24 -11.72
C GLU A 189 22.22 -0.11 -12.43
N GLN A 190 21.06 -0.70 -12.72
CA GLN A 190 20.91 -1.97 -13.40
C GLN A 190 19.59 -2.02 -14.18
N PRO A 191 19.44 -2.89 -15.19
CA PRO A 191 18.20 -3.00 -15.94
C PRO A 191 17.07 -3.51 -15.04
N MET A 192 15.93 -2.83 -15.05
CA MET A 192 14.76 -3.22 -14.25
C MET A 192 13.50 -3.15 -15.11
N SER A 193 12.91 -4.30 -15.42
CA SER A 193 11.73 -4.40 -16.30
C SER A 193 10.49 -3.69 -15.76
N PHE A 194 10.38 -3.55 -14.44
CA PHE A 194 9.25 -2.92 -13.76
C PHE A 194 9.39 -1.40 -13.58
N PHE A 195 10.51 -0.78 -13.97
CA PHE A 195 10.80 0.62 -13.62
C PHE A 195 9.78 1.62 -14.17
N THR A 196 9.23 1.39 -15.37
CA THR A 196 8.14 2.22 -15.91
C THR A 196 6.92 2.24 -14.99
N GLY A 197 6.58 1.09 -14.38
CA GLY A 197 5.52 1.00 -13.37
C GLY A 197 5.85 1.81 -12.11
N GLN A 198 7.11 1.82 -11.70
CA GLN A 198 7.55 2.59 -10.53
C GLN A 198 7.46 4.10 -10.73
N LEU A 199 7.61 4.58 -11.97
CA LEU A 199 7.36 5.97 -12.31
C LEU A 199 5.87 6.39 -12.22
N ALA A 200 4.96 5.45 -11.93
CA ALA A 200 3.57 5.71 -11.51
C ALA A 200 3.39 5.75 -9.98
N PHE A 201 4.39 5.30 -9.21
CA PHE A 201 4.35 5.28 -7.75
C PHE A 201 4.60 6.68 -7.18
N LEU A 202 4.00 6.96 -6.03
CA LEU A 202 3.77 8.34 -5.59
C LEU A 202 5.03 9.06 -5.15
N ASN A 203 6.03 8.34 -4.64
CA ASN A 203 7.31 8.95 -4.31
C ASN A 203 8.03 9.48 -5.58
N TYR A 204 7.71 8.99 -6.78
CA TYR A 204 8.23 9.52 -8.05
C TYR A 204 7.44 10.71 -8.61
N TYR A 205 6.49 11.26 -7.87
CA TYR A 205 5.75 12.43 -8.33
C TYR A 205 6.64 13.68 -8.30
N PRO A 206 6.40 14.67 -9.18
CA PRO A 206 7.17 15.90 -9.16
C PRO A 206 6.83 16.71 -7.91
N GLN A 207 7.73 17.64 -7.55
CA GLN A 207 7.48 18.64 -6.51
C GLN A 207 7.92 20.01 -7.03
N ASN A 208 7.12 21.04 -6.76
CA ASN A 208 7.46 22.40 -7.13
C ASN A 208 8.52 22.96 -6.15
N GLU A 209 9.75 23.12 -6.63
CA GLU A 209 10.90 23.54 -5.81
C GLU A 209 10.64 24.85 -5.07
N LYS A 210 10.08 25.84 -5.75
CA LYS A 210 9.82 27.17 -5.16
C LYS A 210 8.79 27.08 -4.04
N PHE A 211 7.71 26.32 -4.26
CA PHE A 211 6.66 26.13 -3.26
C PHE A 211 7.18 25.38 -2.04
N VAL A 212 7.83 24.22 -2.24
CA VAL A 212 8.31 23.37 -1.15
C VAL A 212 9.40 24.07 -0.34
N SER A 213 10.37 24.72 -1.00
CA SER A 213 11.47 25.41 -0.32
C SER A 213 10.99 26.59 0.53
N ALA A 214 9.89 27.25 0.15
CA ALA A 214 9.31 28.35 0.93
C ALA A 214 8.63 27.88 2.23
N LEU A 215 8.26 26.60 2.33
CA LEU A 215 7.55 26.05 3.48
C LEU A 215 8.49 25.40 4.52
N GLY A 216 9.68 24.96 4.10
CA GLY A 216 10.59 24.19 4.94
C GLY A 216 9.89 22.94 5.51
N ASP A 217 10.06 22.69 6.82
CA ASP A 217 9.50 21.53 7.52
C ASP A 217 7.96 21.52 7.63
N LYS A 218 7.27 22.57 7.13
CA LYS A 218 5.80 22.66 7.13
C LYS A 218 5.16 22.14 5.84
N GLY A 219 5.96 21.72 4.86
CA GLY A 219 5.46 21.15 3.60
C GLY A 219 4.54 19.96 3.87
N GLY A 220 3.38 19.94 3.21
CA GLY A 220 2.44 18.83 3.35
C GLY A 220 1.69 18.73 4.69
N ALA A 221 1.80 19.73 5.57
CA ALA A 221 1.20 19.67 6.91
C ALA A 221 -0.28 20.10 6.98
N ASP A 222 -0.80 20.83 5.99
CA ASP A 222 -2.17 21.33 5.92
C ASP A 222 -2.54 21.62 4.44
N ALA A 223 -3.81 21.88 4.14
CA ALA A 223 -4.33 22.11 2.79
C ALA A 223 -3.62 23.26 2.05
N ASP A 224 -3.24 24.34 2.74
CA ASP A 224 -2.51 25.47 2.15
C ASP A 224 -1.00 25.22 2.02
N LYS A 225 -0.51 24.06 2.47
CA LYS A 225 0.89 23.60 2.42
C LYS A 225 1.13 22.52 1.39
N VAL A 226 0.16 22.28 0.52
CA VAL A 226 0.21 21.25 -0.52
C VAL A 226 -0.01 21.88 -1.89
N LEU A 227 0.82 21.51 -2.86
CA LEU A 227 0.66 21.89 -4.25
C LEU A 227 0.86 20.65 -5.12
N GLY A 228 -0.12 20.36 -5.96
CA GLY A 228 -0.13 19.22 -6.86
C GLY A 228 -0.56 19.59 -8.27
N ALA A 229 -0.44 18.64 -9.18
CA ALA A 229 -0.84 18.75 -10.59
C ALA A 229 -1.81 17.61 -11.00
N GLY A 230 -2.57 17.08 -10.04
CA GLY A 230 -3.48 15.96 -10.24
C GLY A 230 -4.93 16.37 -10.55
N PRO A 231 -5.83 15.37 -10.63
CA PRO A 231 -7.25 15.54 -10.94
C PRO A 231 -8.03 16.47 -9.99
N PHE A 232 -7.61 16.53 -8.73
CA PHE A 232 -8.26 17.30 -7.68
C PHE A 232 -7.27 18.24 -6.96
N ILE A 233 -7.82 19.20 -6.20
CA ILE A 233 -7.09 20.10 -5.32
C ILE A 233 -7.58 19.84 -3.89
N LEU A 234 -6.67 19.77 -2.93
CA LEU A 234 -7.04 19.75 -1.52
C LEU A 234 -7.48 21.16 -1.09
N LYS A 235 -8.78 21.30 -0.78
CA LYS A 235 -9.37 22.60 -0.43
C LYS A 235 -9.50 22.79 1.07
N LYS A 236 -9.69 21.71 1.81
CA LYS A 236 -9.83 21.73 3.25
C LYS A 236 -9.24 20.46 3.84
N TRP A 237 -8.56 20.61 4.96
CA TRP A 237 -8.11 19.50 5.79
C TRP A 237 -8.38 19.85 7.25
N ASP A 238 -9.51 19.37 7.78
CA ASP A 238 -9.77 19.42 9.21
C ASP A 238 -9.19 18.14 9.81
N HIS A 239 -7.98 18.23 10.35
CA HIS A 239 -7.28 17.07 10.92
C HIS A 239 -8.17 16.24 11.84
N GLU A 240 -8.07 14.92 11.69
CA GLU A 240 -8.87 13.92 12.41
C GLU A 240 -10.40 14.01 12.19
N GLN A 241 -10.89 14.88 11.28
CA GLN A 241 -12.31 15.07 10.99
C GLN A 241 -12.66 14.85 9.52
N GLN A 242 -12.06 15.59 8.59
CA GLN A 242 -12.35 15.44 7.16
C GLN A 242 -11.29 16.06 6.23
N LEU A 243 -11.23 15.55 5.01
CA LEU A 243 -10.59 16.20 3.86
C LEU A 243 -11.64 16.55 2.80
N VAL A 244 -11.51 17.71 2.18
CA VAL A 244 -12.35 18.14 1.05
C VAL A 244 -11.50 18.38 -0.17
N LEU A 245 -11.79 17.63 -1.23
CA LEU A 245 -11.15 17.77 -2.54
C LEU A 245 -12.15 18.41 -3.52
N GLU A 246 -11.66 19.29 -4.40
CA GLU A 246 -12.43 19.85 -5.52
C GLU A 246 -11.72 19.57 -6.84
N LYS A 247 -12.48 19.48 -7.93
CA LYS A 247 -11.93 19.30 -9.27
C LYS A 247 -10.87 20.36 -9.58
N ASN A 248 -9.72 19.93 -10.09
CA ASN A 248 -8.67 20.83 -10.57
C ASN A 248 -8.98 21.27 -12.02
N PRO A 249 -9.37 22.53 -12.27
CA PRO A 249 -9.68 22.98 -13.63
C PRO A 249 -8.43 23.14 -14.51
N LYS A 250 -7.23 23.16 -13.92
CA LYS A 250 -5.95 23.27 -14.65
C LYS A 250 -5.29 21.93 -14.93
N TYR A 251 -5.89 20.84 -14.46
CA TYR A 251 -5.41 19.50 -14.74
C TYR A 251 -5.46 19.22 -16.25
N TRP A 252 -4.39 18.66 -16.82
CA TRP A 252 -4.28 18.46 -18.27
C TRP A 252 -5.41 17.58 -18.85
N ASP A 253 -5.98 16.70 -18.02
CA ASP A 253 -7.07 15.78 -18.37
C ASP A 253 -8.37 16.08 -17.60
N ALA A 254 -8.62 17.36 -17.30
CA ALA A 254 -9.78 17.81 -16.52
C ALA A 254 -11.14 17.40 -17.15
N ASP A 255 -11.22 17.25 -18.47
CA ASP A 255 -12.46 16.87 -19.16
C ASP A 255 -12.92 15.43 -18.82
N ASN A 256 -11.99 14.56 -18.45
CA ASN A 256 -12.29 13.19 -18.04
C ASN A 256 -12.64 13.07 -16.55
N VAL A 257 -12.37 14.09 -15.74
CA VAL A 257 -12.75 14.14 -14.31
C VAL A 257 -14.20 14.57 -14.16
N LYS A 258 -15.06 13.67 -13.64
CA LYS A 258 -16.51 13.92 -13.52
C LYS A 258 -16.93 14.49 -12.17
N LEU A 259 -16.31 14.05 -11.07
CA LEU A 259 -16.57 14.58 -9.74
C LEU A 259 -16.17 16.05 -9.64
N ASN A 260 -17.06 16.87 -9.07
CA ASN A 260 -16.80 18.27 -8.76
C ASN A 260 -16.24 18.45 -7.34
N LYS A 261 -16.69 17.60 -6.41
CA LYS A 261 -16.32 17.66 -4.99
C LYS A 261 -16.30 16.27 -4.37
N ILE A 262 -15.32 16.04 -3.50
CA ILE A 262 -15.20 14.82 -2.70
C ILE A 262 -15.04 15.25 -1.24
N THR A 263 -15.77 14.59 -0.35
CA THR A 263 -15.61 14.76 1.10
C THR A 263 -15.24 13.41 1.70
N LEU A 264 -14.06 13.35 2.30
CA LEU A 264 -13.53 12.18 3.00
C LEU A 264 -13.68 12.42 4.49
N ASN A 265 -14.66 11.78 5.14
CA ASN A 265 -14.86 11.88 6.59
C ASN A 265 -13.90 10.92 7.30
N ILE A 266 -13.11 11.40 8.25
CA ILE A 266 -12.23 10.54 9.04
C ILE A 266 -13.06 9.74 10.05
N VAL A 267 -13.23 8.44 9.80
CA VAL A 267 -14.05 7.53 10.62
C VAL A 267 -13.24 6.27 10.94
N LYS A 268 -12.73 6.19 12.17
CA LYS A 268 -11.86 5.08 12.62
C LYS A 268 -12.63 3.82 13.06
N ASP A 269 -13.89 3.98 13.44
CA ASP A 269 -14.75 2.90 13.92
C ASP A 269 -15.73 2.46 12.82
N THR A 270 -15.64 1.18 12.41
CA THR A 270 -16.45 0.66 11.30
C THR A 270 -17.94 0.58 11.65
N ALA A 271 -18.34 0.54 12.93
CA ALA A 271 -19.76 0.58 13.33
C ALA A 271 -20.37 1.97 13.11
N THR A 272 -19.65 3.01 13.51
CA THR A 272 -20.00 4.41 13.18
C THR A 272 -20.05 4.59 11.66
N GLY A 273 -19.06 4.05 10.95
CA GLY A 273 -19.00 4.11 9.49
C GLY A 273 -20.20 3.46 8.80
N LEU A 274 -20.59 2.25 9.24
CA LEU A 274 -21.76 1.54 8.74
C LEU A 274 -23.05 2.32 8.99
N ASN A 275 -23.23 2.88 10.19
CA ASN A 275 -24.42 3.70 10.50
C ASN A 275 -24.53 4.92 9.57
N LEU A 276 -23.41 5.58 9.24
CA LEU A 276 -23.39 6.68 8.27
C LEU A 276 -23.77 6.20 6.86
N TYR A 277 -23.37 4.99 6.48
CA TYR A 277 -23.70 4.40 5.18
C TYR A 277 -25.21 4.12 5.09
N GLU A 278 -25.75 3.39 6.07
CA GLU A 278 -27.18 3.02 6.14
C GLU A 278 -28.10 4.25 6.26
N SER A 279 -27.66 5.31 6.95
CA SER A 279 -28.39 6.58 7.06
C SER A 279 -28.17 7.54 5.87
N ASN A 280 -27.54 7.07 4.80
CA ASN A 280 -27.26 7.83 3.58
C ASN A 280 -26.39 9.09 3.78
N LYS A 281 -25.56 9.13 4.82
CA LYS A 281 -24.60 10.21 5.10
C LYS A 281 -23.23 10.00 4.46
N THR A 282 -22.91 8.78 4.06
CA THR A 282 -21.77 8.46 3.19
C THR A 282 -22.22 7.57 2.03
N ASP A 283 -21.43 7.54 0.96
CA ASP A 283 -21.63 6.70 -0.22
C ASP A 283 -20.67 5.50 -0.27
N VAL A 284 -19.57 5.58 0.49
CA VAL A 284 -18.58 4.50 0.65
C VAL A 284 -18.20 4.36 2.12
N ALA A 285 -18.14 3.13 2.62
CA ALA A 285 -17.67 2.82 3.96
C ALA A 285 -16.87 1.50 3.99
N ASP A 286 -15.82 1.42 4.80
CA ASP A 286 -15.18 0.15 5.12
C ASP A 286 -15.95 -0.60 6.22
N ILE A 287 -15.93 -1.92 6.14
CA ILE A 287 -16.64 -2.80 7.08
C ILE A 287 -15.74 -3.97 7.48
N LYS A 288 -16.07 -4.64 8.59
CA LYS A 288 -15.36 -5.85 9.02
C LYS A 288 -16.23 -6.79 9.84
N GLY A 289 -15.80 -8.03 10.00
CA GLY A 289 -16.40 -9.02 10.87
C GLY A 289 -17.87 -9.28 10.56
N ASP A 290 -18.72 -9.18 11.58
CA ASP A 290 -20.15 -9.49 11.44
C ASP A 290 -20.89 -8.48 10.54
N GLN A 291 -20.37 -7.24 10.43
CA GLN A 291 -20.88 -6.24 9.50
C GLN A 291 -20.73 -6.73 8.05
N MET A 292 -19.56 -7.28 7.73
CA MET A 292 -19.31 -7.84 6.40
C MET A 292 -20.21 -9.03 6.11
N LYS A 293 -20.38 -9.95 7.07
CA LYS A 293 -21.27 -11.12 6.92
C LYS A 293 -22.72 -10.72 6.59
N ALA A 294 -23.22 -9.64 7.19
CA ALA A 294 -24.58 -9.13 6.94
C ALA A 294 -24.79 -8.58 5.51
N TYR A 295 -23.71 -8.40 4.74
CA TYR A 295 -23.74 -7.90 3.37
C TYR A 295 -23.26 -8.93 2.33
N GLU A 296 -22.94 -10.16 2.74
CA GLU A 296 -22.58 -11.22 1.81
C GLU A 296 -23.70 -11.46 0.77
N GLY A 297 -23.32 -11.55 -0.50
CA GLY A 297 -24.24 -11.71 -1.62
C GLY A 297 -24.96 -10.43 -2.08
N LYS A 298 -24.77 -9.27 -1.40
CA LYS A 298 -25.32 -7.98 -1.85
C LYS A 298 -24.38 -7.31 -2.85
N THR A 299 -24.95 -6.59 -3.81
CA THR A 299 -24.19 -5.85 -4.84
C THR A 299 -23.35 -4.72 -4.27
N GLU A 300 -23.77 -4.14 -3.14
CA GLU A 300 -23.06 -3.07 -2.44
C GLU A 300 -21.75 -3.54 -1.81
N LEU A 301 -21.56 -4.85 -1.58
CA LEU A 301 -20.34 -5.39 -0.97
C LEU A 301 -19.25 -5.59 -2.03
N HIS A 302 -18.20 -4.79 -1.94
CA HIS A 302 -17.00 -4.93 -2.75
C HIS A 302 -15.83 -5.39 -1.89
N ARG A 303 -15.04 -6.32 -2.40
CA ARG A 303 -13.80 -6.77 -1.77
C ARG A 303 -12.63 -6.24 -2.57
N LYS A 304 -11.83 -5.38 -1.96
CA LYS A 304 -10.49 -5.05 -2.46
C LYS A 304 -9.59 -6.22 -2.12
N ASN A 305 -9.48 -7.17 -3.04
CA ASN A 305 -8.51 -8.27 -2.93
C ASN A 305 -7.14 -7.67 -3.21
N GLU A 306 -6.33 -7.54 -2.17
CA GLU A 306 -5.04 -6.90 -2.29
C GLU A 306 -4.01 -7.93 -2.74
N LEU A 307 -3.07 -7.50 -3.59
CA LEU A 307 -1.93 -8.32 -3.98
C LEU A 307 -0.91 -8.31 -2.85
N ILE A 308 -1.28 -8.84 -1.68
CA ILE A 308 -0.49 -8.84 -0.45
C ILE A 308 -0.60 -10.20 0.23
N THR A 309 0.56 -10.78 0.52
CA THR A 309 0.67 -12.03 1.27
C THR A 309 1.28 -11.73 2.63
N GLY A 310 0.57 -12.08 3.70
CA GLY A 310 1.16 -12.18 5.04
C GLY A 310 1.83 -13.53 5.21
N TYR A 311 3.03 -13.57 5.78
CA TYR A 311 3.84 -14.79 5.87
C TYR A 311 4.77 -14.81 7.09
N LEU A 312 5.35 -15.98 7.34
CA LEU A 312 6.46 -16.15 8.27
C LEU A 312 7.77 -16.49 7.55
N ASN A 313 8.87 -15.90 8.03
CA ASN A 313 10.22 -16.32 7.70
C ASN A 313 10.92 -16.90 8.94
N PHE A 314 11.75 -17.91 8.72
CA PHE A 314 12.46 -18.67 9.74
C PHE A 314 13.95 -18.61 9.46
N GLN A 315 14.73 -17.98 10.35
CA GLN A 315 16.15 -17.72 10.08
C GLN A 315 16.99 -19.00 10.24
N GLN A 316 17.38 -19.60 9.11
CA GLN A 316 18.02 -20.92 9.03
C GLN A 316 19.44 -20.96 9.58
N THR A 317 20.21 -19.88 9.47
CA THR A 317 21.58 -19.82 9.99
C THR A 317 21.64 -19.57 11.49
N LYS A 318 20.63 -18.89 12.06
CA LYS A 318 20.54 -18.62 13.49
C LYS A 318 19.93 -19.77 14.29
N VAL A 319 18.99 -20.50 13.70
CA VAL A 319 18.39 -21.71 14.30
C VAL A 319 18.67 -22.90 13.38
N PRO A 320 19.74 -23.68 13.62
CA PRO A 320 20.17 -24.75 12.71
C PRO A 320 19.09 -25.79 12.37
N ALA A 321 18.14 -26.03 13.28
CA ALA A 321 17.00 -26.92 13.02
C ALA A 321 16.11 -26.43 11.86
N PHE A 322 16.03 -25.12 11.61
CA PHE A 322 15.27 -24.56 10.49
C PHE A 322 15.93 -24.82 9.14
N ALA A 323 17.17 -25.30 9.05
CA ALA A 323 17.74 -25.76 7.79
C ALA A 323 17.06 -27.04 7.28
N ASN A 324 16.44 -27.84 8.16
CA ASN A 324 15.70 -29.04 7.77
C ASN A 324 14.27 -28.70 7.32
N ALA A 325 13.91 -29.10 6.10
CA ALA A 325 12.61 -28.82 5.50
C ALA A 325 11.43 -29.43 6.29
N LYS A 326 11.58 -30.60 6.92
CA LYS A 326 10.50 -31.20 7.72
C LYS A 326 10.21 -30.40 8.99
N VAL A 327 11.23 -29.83 9.63
CA VAL A 327 11.05 -28.92 10.77
C VAL A 327 10.26 -27.69 10.33
N ARG A 328 10.60 -27.12 9.17
CA ARG A 328 9.89 -25.99 8.57
C ARG A 328 8.43 -26.37 8.25
N GLN A 329 8.21 -27.41 7.47
CA GLN A 329 6.86 -27.90 7.14
C GLN A 329 6.01 -28.15 8.40
N ALA A 330 6.57 -28.77 9.44
CA ALA A 330 5.86 -28.99 10.70
C ALA A 330 5.38 -27.69 11.35
N LEU A 331 6.23 -26.66 11.39
CA LEU A 331 5.88 -25.35 11.96
C LEU A 331 4.81 -24.64 11.14
N SER A 332 4.78 -24.84 9.81
CA SER A 332 3.75 -24.33 8.91
C SER A 332 2.40 -25.04 9.09
N MET A 333 2.43 -26.37 9.08
CA MET A 333 1.25 -27.23 9.18
C MET A 333 0.57 -27.16 10.55
N ALA A 334 1.27 -26.64 11.57
CA ALA A 334 0.73 -26.42 12.90
C ALA A 334 -0.14 -25.17 13.02
N ILE A 335 -0.25 -24.33 11.98
CA ILE A 335 -1.03 -23.09 12.01
C ILE A 335 -2.36 -23.29 11.27
N ASP A 336 -3.47 -23.14 11.98
CA ASP A 336 -4.80 -23.03 11.37
C ASP A 336 -4.98 -21.65 10.71
N ARG A 337 -4.66 -21.56 9.42
CA ARG A 337 -4.79 -20.35 8.61
C ARG A 337 -6.24 -19.89 8.47
N GLN A 338 -7.19 -20.83 8.39
CA GLN A 338 -8.60 -20.49 8.29
C GLN A 338 -9.09 -19.88 9.61
N GLY A 339 -8.71 -20.48 10.74
CA GLY A 339 -8.92 -19.92 12.06
C GLY A 339 -8.32 -18.51 12.22
N LEU A 340 -7.12 -18.27 11.69
CA LEU A 340 -6.49 -16.94 11.72
C LEU A 340 -7.36 -15.89 11.00
N VAL A 341 -7.80 -16.16 9.77
CA VAL A 341 -8.57 -15.18 9.00
C VAL A 341 -9.99 -14.98 9.54
N ASP A 342 -10.62 -16.04 10.06
CA ASP A 342 -12.00 -16.00 10.54
C ASP A 342 -12.15 -15.40 11.94
N THR A 343 -11.13 -15.50 12.78
CA THR A 343 -11.22 -15.09 14.19
C THR A 343 -10.39 -13.86 14.50
N VAL A 344 -9.20 -13.72 13.89
CA VAL A 344 -8.27 -12.62 14.18
C VAL A 344 -8.44 -11.49 13.18
N LEU A 345 -8.33 -11.78 11.87
CA LEU A 345 -8.32 -10.72 10.85
C LEU A 345 -9.72 -10.18 10.58
N ARG A 346 -10.69 -11.07 10.32
CA ARG A 346 -12.12 -10.74 10.12
C ARG A 346 -12.36 -9.61 9.12
N ASN A 347 -11.50 -9.42 8.14
CA ASN A 347 -11.55 -8.32 7.17
C ASN A 347 -11.73 -8.85 5.74
N GLY A 348 -12.19 -10.08 5.58
CA GLY A 348 -12.33 -10.69 4.26
C GLY A 348 -11.05 -11.25 3.65
N SER A 349 -9.91 -11.14 4.34
CA SER A 349 -8.70 -11.89 3.98
C SER A 349 -9.02 -13.38 3.93
N VAL A 350 -8.30 -14.11 3.08
CA VAL A 350 -8.48 -15.55 2.90
C VAL A 350 -7.20 -16.29 3.28
N ALA A 351 -7.33 -17.53 3.75
CA ALA A 351 -6.17 -18.38 4.02
C ALA A 351 -5.30 -18.48 2.76
N ALA A 352 -3.99 -18.29 2.90
CA ALA A 352 -3.09 -18.38 1.77
C ALA A 352 -2.98 -19.83 1.29
N THR A 353 -3.01 -20.02 -0.03
CA THR A 353 -2.85 -21.33 -0.69
C THR A 353 -1.53 -21.45 -1.46
N GLY A 354 -0.65 -20.46 -1.33
CA GLY A 354 0.66 -20.37 -1.95
C GLY A 354 1.29 -19.03 -1.57
N LEU A 355 2.42 -18.69 -2.19
CA LEU A 355 3.06 -17.39 -1.94
C LEU A 355 2.39 -16.27 -2.74
N ILE A 356 2.10 -16.53 -4.01
CA ILE A 356 1.55 -15.54 -4.91
C ILE A 356 0.05 -15.39 -4.65
N PRO A 357 -0.44 -14.18 -4.33
CA PRO A 357 -1.84 -13.97 -3.95
C PRO A 357 -2.80 -14.11 -5.13
N ASN A 358 -4.07 -14.38 -4.81
CA ASN A 358 -5.16 -14.41 -5.78
C ASN A 358 -5.26 -13.08 -6.53
N GLY A 359 -5.60 -13.15 -7.82
CA GLY A 359 -5.71 -12.00 -8.72
C GLY A 359 -4.39 -11.53 -9.33
N ASN A 360 -3.24 -12.10 -8.91
CA ASN A 360 -1.96 -11.78 -9.53
C ASN A 360 -1.85 -12.38 -10.93
N SER A 361 -1.37 -11.60 -11.89
CA SER A 361 -1.06 -12.07 -13.25
C SER A 361 0.03 -13.13 -13.24
N ASP A 362 0.01 -14.09 -14.16
CA ASP A 362 1.15 -14.97 -14.44
C ASP A 362 2.17 -14.38 -15.44
N GLY A 363 1.85 -13.20 -15.98
CA GLY A 363 2.63 -12.54 -17.04
C GLY A 363 2.36 -13.10 -18.45
N ASN A 364 1.40 -14.01 -18.59
CA ASN A 364 1.02 -14.69 -19.83
C ASN A 364 -0.52 -14.72 -20.03
N GLY A 365 -1.21 -13.71 -19.50
CA GLY A 365 -2.64 -13.47 -19.72
C GLY A 365 -3.58 -14.24 -18.81
N GLU A 366 -3.05 -15.04 -17.87
CA GLU A 366 -3.83 -15.80 -16.90
C GLU A 366 -3.57 -15.30 -15.47
N GLU A 367 -4.38 -15.75 -14.52
CA GLU A 367 -4.13 -15.55 -13.09
C GLU A 367 -3.23 -16.69 -12.57
N PHE A 368 -2.15 -16.34 -11.87
CA PHE A 368 -1.12 -17.28 -11.41
C PHE A 368 -1.69 -18.43 -10.57
N ARG A 369 -2.62 -18.16 -9.64
CA ARG A 369 -3.25 -19.21 -8.80
C ARG A 369 -4.23 -20.09 -9.56
N LYS A 370 -4.88 -19.60 -10.61
CA LYS A 370 -5.72 -20.44 -11.46
C LYS A 370 -4.92 -21.46 -12.27
N VAL A 371 -3.67 -21.14 -12.60
CA VAL A 371 -2.79 -22.04 -13.37
C VAL A 371 -2.08 -23.04 -12.47
N VAL A 372 -1.51 -22.59 -11.36
CA VAL A 372 -0.65 -23.43 -10.52
C VAL A 372 -1.44 -24.21 -9.47
N GLY A 373 -2.59 -23.71 -9.02
CA GLY A 373 -3.38 -24.28 -7.94
C GLY A 373 -2.79 -24.02 -6.55
N ASP A 374 -3.18 -24.83 -5.58
CA ASP A 374 -2.71 -24.72 -4.21
C ASP A 374 -1.34 -25.39 -4.05
N THR A 375 -0.35 -24.64 -3.55
CA THR A 375 1.02 -25.10 -3.31
C THR A 375 1.41 -25.07 -1.83
N GLU A 376 0.66 -24.35 -0.98
CA GLU A 376 0.89 -24.33 0.46
C GLU A 376 0.41 -25.61 1.15
N VAL A 377 1.13 -26.02 2.20
CA VAL A 377 0.74 -27.18 3.01
C VAL A 377 -0.51 -26.89 3.84
N ALA A 378 -1.48 -27.81 3.80
CA ALA A 378 -2.69 -27.71 4.60
C ALA A 378 -2.39 -27.86 6.11
N PHE A 379 -3.24 -27.24 6.94
CA PHE A 379 -3.22 -27.43 8.38
C PHE A 379 -3.47 -28.90 8.74
N ASP A 380 -2.53 -29.51 9.46
CA ASP A 380 -2.64 -30.87 10.00
C ASP A 380 -1.71 -31.00 11.21
N ALA A 381 -2.28 -30.79 12.39
CA ALA A 381 -1.54 -30.84 13.65
C ALA A 381 -0.93 -32.22 13.95
N ALA A 382 -1.54 -33.31 13.49
CA ALA A 382 -1.04 -34.66 13.75
C ALA A 382 0.21 -34.94 12.90
N LYS A 383 0.13 -34.65 11.60
CA LYS A 383 1.27 -34.78 10.70
C LYS A 383 2.38 -33.78 11.03
N ALA A 384 2.04 -32.58 11.48
CA ALA A 384 3.01 -31.59 11.96
C ALA A 384 3.88 -32.14 13.11
N LYS A 385 3.27 -32.80 14.12
CA LYS A 385 4.02 -33.44 15.22
C LYS A 385 4.99 -34.52 14.71
N THR A 386 4.53 -35.35 13.77
CA THR A 386 5.37 -36.40 13.16
C THR A 386 6.56 -35.81 12.42
N LEU A 387 6.32 -34.83 11.54
CA LEU A 387 7.37 -34.16 10.77
C LEU A 387 8.37 -33.43 11.67
N LEU A 388 7.92 -32.83 12.76
CA LEU A 388 8.80 -32.17 13.72
C LEU A 388 9.77 -33.18 14.34
N ALA A 389 9.27 -34.32 14.81
CA ALA A 389 10.10 -35.36 15.42
C ALA A 389 11.12 -35.94 14.44
N GLU A 390 10.71 -36.21 13.19
CA GLU A 390 11.60 -36.66 12.13
C GLU A 390 12.65 -35.61 11.76
N GLY A 391 12.23 -34.37 11.55
CA GLY A 391 13.11 -33.28 11.15
C GLY A 391 14.15 -32.93 12.22
N LEU A 392 13.77 -32.96 13.51
CA LEU A 392 14.71 -32.77 14.61
C LEU A 392 15.76 -33.89 14.65
N LYS A 393 15.34 -35.15 14.44
CA LYS A 393 16.26 -36.29 14.36
C LYS A 393 17.23 -36.16 13.19
N GLU A 394 16.74 -35.78 12.01
CA GLU A 394 17.55 -35.55 10.81
C GLU A 394 18.53 -34.38 10.98
N ALA A 395 18.10 -33.32 11.66
CA ALA A 395 18.95 -32.17 11.99
C ALA A 395 19.98 -32.49 13.09
N GLY A 396 19.89 -33.64 13.76
CA GLY A 396 20.75 -34.00 14.88
C GLY A 396 20.52 -33.12 16.12
N VAL A 397 19.31 -32.57 16.28
CA VAL A 397 18.95 -31.65 17.36
C VAL A 397 17.92 -32.32 18.28
N ALA A 398 18.17 -32.32 19.59
CA ALA A 398 17.26 -32.96 20.55
C ALA A 398 15.96 -32.17 20.78
N ALA A 399 16.03 -30.84 20.76
CA ALA A 399 14.89 -29.94 20.93
C ALA A 399 15.18 -28.57 20.30
N LEU A 400 14.12 -27.85 19.90
CA LEU A 400 14.24 -26.46 19.45
C LEU A 400 14.73 -25.56 20.61
N PRO A 401 15.54 -24.52 20.32
CA PRO A 401 15.90 -23.52 21.31
C PRO A 401 14.68 -22.66 21.67
N LYS A 402 14.84 -21.72 22.61
CA LYS A 402 13.81 -20.70 22.85
C LYS A 402 13.61 -19.89 21.56
N LEU A 403 12.38 -19.84 21.07
CA LEU A 403 12.01 -19.10 19.87
C LEU A 403 11.26 -17.82 20.23
N THR A 404 11.41 -16.82 19.37
CA THR A 404 10.60 -15.60 19.35
C THR A 404 9.96 -15.43 17.98
N VAL A 405 8.71 -14.95 17.97
CA VAL A 405 8.05 -14.49 16.74
C VAL A 405 7.91 -12.98 16.81
N MET A 406 8.72 -12.30 16.00
CA MET A 406 8.72 -10.85 15.88
C MET A 406 7.65 -10.39 14.89
N GLY A 407 7.01 -9.25 15.14
CA GLY A 407 6.05 -8.63 14.22
C GLY A 407 5.82 -7.17 14.55
N ASP A 408 5.00 -6.47 13.78
CA ASP A 408 4.66 -5.07 14.05
C ASP A 408 3.86 -4.95 15.37
N ASP A 409 3.90 -3.79 16.02
CA ASP A 409 3.22 -3.54 17.30
C ASP A 409 1.79 -2.97 17.16
N THR A 410 1.21 -3.07 15.96
CA THR A 410 -0.19 -2.76 15.71
C THR A 410 -1.12 -3.73 16.44
N GLU A 411 -2.36 -3.31 16.70
CA GLU A 411 -3.34 -4.14 17.43
C GLU A 411 -3.60 -5.49 16.73
N THR A 412 -3.82 -5.46 15.42
CA THR A 412 -4.04 -6.68 14.62
C THR A 412 -2.80 -7.57 14.62
N SER A 413 -1.61 -7.00 14.45
CA SER A 413 -0.36 -7.78 14.44
C SER A 413 -0.11 -8.47 15.80
N LYS A 414 -0.32 -7.76 16.92
CA LYS A 414 -0.21 -8.35 18.27
C LYS A 414 -1.13 -9.57 18.45
N LYS A 415 -2.39 -9.45 18.03
CA LYS A 415 -3.35 -10.57 18.08
C LYS A 415 -2.94 -11.72 17.16
N SER A 416 -2.39 -11.43 15.98
CA SER A 416 -1.83 -12.47 15.10
C SER A 416 -0.64 -13.19 15.74
N LEU A 417 0.28 -12.47 16.40
CA LEU A 417 1.41 -13.09 17.11
C LEU A 417 0.93 -13.99 18.25
N GLU A 418 -0.05 -13.54 19.04
CA GLU A 418 -0.67 -14.36 20.12
C GLU A 418 -1.32 -15.63 19.56
N PHE A 419 -2.03 -15.52 18.43
CA PHE A 419 -2.61 -16.68 17.75
C PHE A 419 -1.54 -17.68 17.32
N LEU A 420 -0.47 -17.22 16.65
CA LEU A 420 0.64 -18.08 16.20
C LEU A 420 1.31 -18.81 17.37
N VAL A 421 1.61 -18.09 18.46
CA VAL A 421 2.16 -18.68 19.69
C VAL A 421 1.23 -19.76 20.25
N SER A 422 -0.07 -19.49 20.31
CA SER A 422 -1.07 -20.45 20.79
C SER A 422 -1.15 -21.70 19.91
N GLN A 423 -1.06 -21.54 18.58
CA GLN A 423 -1.08 -22.65 17.62
C GLN A 423 0.13 -23.56 17.81
N TRP A 424 1.36 -23.03 17.88
CA TRP A 424 2.54 -23.85 18.12
C TRP A 424 2.52 -24.53 19.49
N LYS A 425 2.05 -23.84 20.54
CA LYS A 425 1.92 -24.45 21.86
C LYS A 425 0.93 -25.61 21.88
N THR A 426 -0.24 -25.42 21.28
CA THR A 426 -1.32 -26.41 21.27
C THR A 426 -0.99 -27.60 20.36
N ASN A 427 -0.50 -27.31 19.16
CA ASN A 427 -0.34 -28.31 18.10
C ASN A 427 1.03 -28.99 18.13
N LEU A 428 2.07 -28.38 18.71
CA LEU A 428 3.42 -28.97 18.76
C LEU A 428 4.02 -29.04 20.16
N GLY A 429 3.43 -28.38 21.16
CA GLY A 429 3.98 -28.28 22.51
C GLY A 429 5.18 -27.34 22.63
N ILE A 430 5.50 -26.56 21.59
CA ILE A 430 6.64 -25.65 21.54
C ILE A 430 6.27 -24.32 22.22
N ASP A 431 7.18 -23.79 23.04
CA ASP A 431 7.07 -22.45 23.63
C ASP A 431 7.75 -21.41 22.73
N VAL A 432 6.95 -20.50 22.18
CA VAL A 432 7.40 -19.35 21.37
C VAL A 432 6.95 -18.06 22.07
N ALA A 433 7.81 -17.04 22.14
CA ALA A 433 7.44 -15.74 22.72
C ALA A 433 7.11 -14.73 21.61
N ALA A 434 5.99 -14.01 21.74
CA ALA A 434 5.66 -12.89 20.87
C ALA A 434 6.56 -11.68 21.15
N GLU A 435 7.04 -11.01 20.10
CA GLU A 435 7.93 -9.85 20.17
C GLU A 435 7.41 -8.72 19.24
N PRO A 436 6.37 -7.97 19.66
CA PRO A 436 5.87 -6.83 18.90
C PRO A 436 6.86 -5.66 18.93
N LEU A 437 7.14 -5.07 17.77
CA LEU A 437 8.08 -3.94 17.62
C LEU A 437 7.49 -2.83 16.73
N PRO A 438 7.97 -1.58 16.88
CA PRO A 438 7.72 -0.55 15.87
C PRO A 438 8.19 -1.01 14.49
N HIS A 439 7.43 -0.65 13.44
CA HIS A 439 7.65 -1.16 12.07
C HIS A 439 9.08 -0.98 11.55
N ALA A 440 9.65 0.23 11.68
CA ALA A 440 11.02 0.51 11.23
C ALA A 440 12.06 -0.38 11.93
N SER A 441 11.93 -0.57 13.25
CA SER A 441 12.82 -1.46 14.02
C SER A 441 12.64 -2.94 13.65
N ARG A 442 11.43 -3.36 13.29
CA ARG A 442 11.16 -4.71 12.78
C ARG A 442 11.87 -4.94 11.44
N ILE A 443 11.72 -4.01 10.50
CA ILE A 443 12.38 -4.05 9.18
C ILE A 443 13.90 -4.10 9.34
N GLU A 444 14.49 -3.19 10.14
CA GLU A 444 15.92 -3.14 10.40
C GLU A 444 16.44 -4.51 10.90
N ARG A 445 15.75 -5.09 11.88
CA ARG A 445 16.14 -6.40 12.44
C ARG A 445 15.93 -7.55 11.48
N GLU A 446 14.89 -7.52 10.65
CA GLU A 446 14.65 -8.52 9.62
C GLU A 446 15.77 -8.50 8.57
N LEU A 447 16.09 -7.33 8.01
CA LEU A 447 17.16 -7.18 7.02
C LEU A 447 18.54 -7.49 7.60
N ALA A 448 18.78 -7.17 8.87
CA ALA A 448 19.97 -7.56 9.61
C ALA A 448 19.98 -9.05 10.03
N LYS A 449 18.96 -9.83 9.65
CA LYS A 449 18.82 -11.27 9.95
C LYS A 449 18.83 -11.57 11.46
N ASN A 450 18.43 -10.59 12.27
CA ASN A 450 18.45 -10.64 13.73
C ASN A 450 17.09 -11.01 14.34
N TYR A 451 16.60 -12.21 14.01
CA TYR A 451 15.33 -12.76 14.48
C TYR A 451 15.39 -14.30 14.50
N THR A 452 14.44 -14.98 15.13
CA THR A 452 14.29 -16.44 14.96
C THR A 452 13.14 -16.75 14.02
N ILE A 453 11.96 -16.19 14.30
CA ILE A 453 10.82 -16.15 13.40
C ILE A 453 10.38 -14.69 13.25
N VAL A 454 10.02 -14.28 12.03
CA VAL A 454 9.41 -12.98 11.76
C VAL A 454 8.07 -13.18 11.06
N ASN A 455 7.04 -12.51 11.56
CA ASN A 455 5.77 -12.33 10.89
C ASN A 455 5.82 -11.01 10.11
N SER A 456 5.68 -11.11 8.80
CA SER A 456 5.82 -10.00 7.87
C SER A 456 4.73 -10.07 6.80
N LEU A 457 4.70 -9.06 5.94
CA LEU A 457 3.86 -9.06 4.75
C LEU A 457 4.66 -8.49 3.60
N TRP A 458 4.37 -8.98 2.39
CA TRP A 458 4.88 -8.41 1.16
C TRP A 458 3.72 -8.09 0.25
N GLY A 459 3.71 -6.87 -0.27
CA GLY A 459 2.75 -6.41 -1.25
C GLY A 459 3.40 -6.23 -2.61
N ALA A 460 2.61 -6.44 -3.66
CA ALA A 460 3.05 -6.24 -5.01
C ALA A 460 3.58 -4.82 -5.23
N ASP A 461 4.82 -4.74 -5.72
CA ASP A 461 5.35 -3.52 -6.32
C ASP A 461 4.76 -3.30 -7.73
N TYR A 462 4.43 -4.40 -8.40
CA TYR A 462 3.84 -4.49 -9.73
C TYR A 462 3.10 -5.83 -9.87
N ASN A 463 2.10 -5.90 -10.76
CA ASN A 463 1.28 -7.10 -10.94
C ASN A 463 1.99 -8.21 -11.75
N ASP A 464 3.01 -8.85 -11.16
CA ASP A 464 3.76 -9.96 -11.74
C ASP A 464 4.36 -10.84 -10.62
N PRO A 465 4.45 -12.17 -10.77
CA PRO A 465 4.93 -13.06 -9.70
C PRO A 465 6.37 -12.80 -9.26
N MET A 466 7.18 -12.16 -10.12
CA MET A 466 8.58 -11.86 -9.85
C MET A 466 8.76 -11.03 -8.57
N THR A 467 7.84 -10.11 -8.24
CA THR A 467 7.95 -9.25 -7.03
C THR A 467 8.01 -10.05 -5.72
N TRP A 468 7.52 -11.30 -5.68
CA TRP A 468 7.73 -12.20 -4.54
C TRP A 468 8.84 -13.22 -4.79
N LEU A 469 8.93 -13.78 -6.00
CA LEU A 469 9.84 -14.91 -6.27
C LEU A 469 11.31 -14.48 -6.28
N ASP A 470 11.65 -13.27 -6.70
CA ASP A 470 13.04 -12.81 -6.69
C ASP A 470 13.63 -12.61 -5.29
N MET A 471 12.79 -12.40 -4.27
CA MET A 471 13.20 -12.24 -2.87
C MET A 471 13.99 -13.45 -2.36
N TYR A 472 13.73 -14.65 -2.90
CA TYR A 472 14.29 -15.91 -2.42
C TYR A 472 15.50 -16.39 -3.22
N VAL A 473 15.90 -15.66 -4.26
CA VAL A 473 17.14 -15.95 -5.00
C VAL A 473 18.33 -15.86 -4.03
N SER A 474 19.26 -16.81 -4.13
CA SER A 474 20.45 -16.84 -3.29
C SER A 474 21.23 -15.53 -3.40
N GLY A 475 21.46 -14.86 -2.26
CA GLY A 475 22.19 -13.58 -2.20
C GLY A 475 21.31 -12.34 -2.38
N SER A 476 20.02 -12.49 -2.66
CA SER A 476 19.06 -11.38 -2.61
C SER A 476 19.08 -10.71 -1.22
N PRO A 477 19.05 -9.37 -1.12
CA PRO A 477 18.99 -8.68 0.16
C PRO A 477 17.67 -8.98 0.92
N PHE A 478 16.62 -9.37 0.21
CA PHE A 478 15.32 -9.74 0.78
C PHE A 478 15.24 -11.22 1.16
N ASN A 479 16.27 -12.03 0.86
CA ASN A 479 16.41 -13.39 1.36
C ASN A 479 16.90 -13.33 2.82
N THR A 480 15.98 -12.97 3.72
CA THR A 480 16.30 -12.71 5.13
C THR A 480 16.34 -13.98 5.98
N GLN A 481 15.98 -15.14 5.41
CA GLN A 481 15.98 -16.46 6.03
C GLN A 481 17.22 -17.32 5.68
N ASP A 482 18.10 -16.85 4.79
CA ASP A 482 19.29 -17.56 4.30
C ASP A 482 19.00 -18.89 3.57
N TRP A 483 17.84 -19.00 2.94
CA TRP A 483 17.50 -20.18 2.14
C TRP A 483 18.25 -20.17 0.80
N LYS A 484 18.59 -21.35 0.28
CA LYS A 484 19.32 -21.50 -0.98
C LYS A 484 18.83 -22.73 -1.73
N ASN A 485 18.54 -22.57 -3.02
CA ASN A 485 18.27 -23.69 -3.92
C ASN A 485 18.72 -23.31 -5.34
N ALA A 486 19.69 -24.06 -5.88
CA ALA A 486 20.29 -23.75 -7.18
C ALA A 486 19.30 -23.84 -8.35
N LYS A 487 18.32 -24.75 -8.28
CA LYS A 487 17.30 -24.88 -9.34
C LYS A 487 16.33 -23.71 -9.30
N TYR A 488 15.93 -23.28 -8.11
CA TYR A 488 15.13 -22.07 -7.93
C TYR A 488 15.83 -20.84 -8.50
N ASP A 489 17.12 -20.65 -8.16
CA ASP A 489 17.93 -19.55 -8.68
C ASP A 489 17.98 -19.55 -10.21
N GLU A 490 18.19 -20.72 -10.83
CA GLU A 490 18.18 -20.89 -12.30
C GLU A 490 16.83 -20.51 -12.91
N LEU A 491 15.72 -20.96 -12.32
CA LEU A 491 14.37 -20.70 -12.82
C LEU A 491 14.03 -19.21 -12.77
N VAL A 492 14.25 -18.57 -11.62
CA VAL A 492 13.88 -17.15 -11.42
C VAL A 492 14.80 -16.24 -12.25
N THR A 493 16.12 -16.44 -12.21
CA THR A 493 17.05 -15.61 -13.01
C THR A 493 16.92 -15.87 -14.51
N GLY A 494 16.54 -17.10 -14.90
CA GLY A 494 16.18 -17.43 -16.28
C GLY A 494 14.91 -16.72 -16.72
N ALA A 495 13.86 -16.69 -15.88
CA ALA A 495 12.60 -16.00 -16.16
C ALA A 495 12.78 -14.48 -16.32
N GLN A 496 13.74 -13.86 -15.63
CA GLN A 496 14.07 -12.44 -15.81
C GLN A 496 14.59 -12.10 -17.21
N LYS A 497 15.16 -13.07 -17.93
CA LYS A 497 15.79 -12.89 -19.25
C LYS A 497 15.00 -13.53 -20.40
N GLU A 498 13.86 -14.14 -20.09
CA GLU A 498 13.07 -14.94 -21.03
C GLU A 498 12.06 -14.05 -21.78
N PRO A 499 12.20 -13.85 -23.11
CA PRO A 499 11.27 -13.03 -23.89
C PRO A 499 9.95 -13.74 -24.20
N ASP A 500 9.88 -15.07 -24.19
CA ASP A 500 8.62 -15.79 -24.41
C ASP A 500 7.80 -15.83 -23.12
N ALA A 501 6.64 -15.15 -23.13
CA ALA A 501 5.79 -15.02 -21.94
C ALA A 501 5.34 -16.37 -21.36
N LYS A 502 5.09 -17.38 -22.21
CA LYS A 502 4.66 -18.71 -21.77
C LYS A 502 5.80 -19.49 -21.14
N VAL A 503 6.99 -19.44 -21.74
CA VAL A 503 8.19 -20.06 -21.17
C VAL A 503 8.56 -19.40 -19.84
N ARG A 504 8.48 -18.06 -19.77
CA ARG A 504 8.70 -17.28 -18.56
C ARG A 504 7.73 -17.67 -17.45
N ALA A 505 6.42 -17.66 -17.72
CA ALA A 505 5.39 -18.01 -16.75
C ALA A 505 5.61 -19.43 -16.19
N ASN A 506 5.91 -20.41 -17.04
CA ASN A 506 6.19 -21.78 -16.60
C ASN A 506 7.40 -21.89 -15.66
N LYS A 507 8.46 -21.10 -15.87
CA LYS A 507 9.60 -21.05 -14.94
C LYS A 507 9.17 -20.52 -13.57
N LEU A 508 8.34 -19.49 -13.53
CA LEU A 508 7.82 -18.92 -12.28
C LEU A 508 6.86 -19.87 -11.56
N HIS A 509 6.03 -20.62 -12.31
CA HIS A 509 5.18 -21.68 -11.78
C HIS A 509 5.99 -22.79 -11.10
N GLU A 510 7.07 -23.24 -11.73
CA GLU A 510 7.97 -24.27 -11.16
C GLU A 510 8.75 -23.73 -9.96
N ALA A 511 9.20 -22.47 -10.02
CA ALA A 511 9.92 -21.82 -8.92
C ALA A 511 9.08 -21.79 -7.64
N GLU A 512 7.82 -21.35 -7.72
CA GLU A 512 6.95 -21.31 -6.53
C GLU A 512 6.71 -22.71 -5.94
N LYS A 513 6.54 -23.74 -6.79
CA LYS A 513 6.39 -25.13 -6.31
C LYS A 513 7.59 -25.57 -5.49
N ILE A 514 8.81 -25.37 -5.98
CA ILE A 514 10.04 -25.70 -5.23
C ILE A 514 10.08 -24.93 -3.90
N LEU A 515 9.76 -23.63 -3.94
CA LEU A 515 9.79 -22.77 -2.76
C LEU A 515 8.82 -23.24 -1.67
N MET A 516 7.60 -23.65 -2.04
CA MET A 516 6.59 -24.15 -1.10
C MET A 516 6.87 -25.60 -0.66
N GLU A 517 7.32 -26.46 -1.57
CA GLU A 517 7.69 -27.85 -1.26
C GLU A 517 8.80 -27.91 -0.20
N GLU A 518 9.79 -27.01 -0.29
CA GLU A 518 10.83 -26.87 0.72
C GLU A 518 10.42 -26.04 1.94
N ALA A 519 9.21 -25.47 1.97
CA ALA A 519 8.76 -24.54 3.01
C ALA A 519 9.81 -23.44 3.29
N ALA A 520 10.31 -22.81 2.24
CA ALA A 520 11.30 -21.73 2.36
C ALA A 520 10.69 -20.45 2.97
N ILE A 521 9.39 -20.24 2.73
CA ILE A 521 8.52 -19.21 3.30
C ILE A 521 7.19 -19.88 3.67
N PHE A 522 6.44 -19.24 4.57
CA PHE A 522 5.22 -19.77 5.17
C PHE A 522 4.08 -18.74 5.02
N PRO A 523 3.43 -18.68 3.85
CA PRO A 523 2.25 -17.86 3.63
C PRO A 523 1.16 -18.17 4.67
N LEU A 524 0.52 -17.14 5.22
CA LEU A 524 -0.55 -17.25 6.21
C LEU A 524 -1.90 -16.87 5.62
N PHE A 525 -1.97 -15.72 4.94
CA PHE A 525 -3.20 -15.18 4.37
C PHE A 525 -2.91 -14.29 3.16
N PHE A 526 -3.87 -14.22 2.23
CA PHE A 526 -3.94 -13.16 1.23
C PHE A 526 -4.85 -12.06 1.74
N ARG A 527 -4.35 -10.82 1.76
CA ARG A 527 -5.04 -9.69 2.39
C ARG A 527 -6.22 -9.23 1.54
N SER A 528 -7.34 -8.95 2.18
CA SER A 528 -8.47 -8.28 1.55
C SER A 528 -9.00 -7.18 2.47
N SER A 529 -9.65 -6.19 1.87
CA SER A 529 -10.30 -5.08 2.55
C SER A 529 -11.74 -4.94 2.03
N PRO A 530 -12.80 -5.09 2.85
CA PRO A 530 -14.18 -5.02 2.39
C PRO A 530 -14.71 -3.58 2.47
N TYR A 531 -15.44 -3.18 1.44
CA TYR A 531 -16.08 -1.88 1.31
C TYR A 531 -17.56 -2.06 0.97
N LEU A 532 -18.40 -1.21 1.52
CA LEU A 532 -19.72 -0.93 0.98
C LEU A 532 -19.63 0.26 0.04
N ILE A 533 -20.15 0.11 -1.17
CA ILE A 533 -20.19 1.17 -2.19
C ILE A 533 -21.63 1.25 -2.70
N LYS A 534 -22.25 2.43 -2.65
CA LYS A 534 -23.61 2.57 -3.19
C LYS A 534 -23.62 2.42 -4.71
N ASP A 535 -24.68 1.81 -5.24
CA ASP A 535 -24.88 1.60 -6.68
C ASP A 535 -24.81 2.89 -7.52
N LYS A 536 -25.05 4.07 -6.94
CA LYS A 536 -24.90 5.35 -7.67
C LYS A 536 -23.44 5.73 -7.93
N VAL A 537 -22.48 5.19 -7.19
CA VAL A 537 -21.05 5.45 -7.36
C VAL A 537 -20.54 4.56 -8.48
N GLN A 538 -20.05 5.17 -9.56
CA GLN A 538 -19.60 4.47 -10.76
C GLN A 538 -18.14 4.81 -11.03
N GLY A 539 -17.34 3.85 -11.49
CA GLY A 539 -15.94 4.08 -11.88
C GLY A 539 -14.97 4.32 -10.72
N LEU A 540 -15.38 4.08 -9.47
CA LEU A 540 -14.46 4.01 -8.34
C LEU A 540 -13.61 2.75 -8.45
N ILE A 541 -12.29 2.92 -8.52
CA ILE A 541 -11.35 1.81 -8.56
C ILE A 541 -10.79 1.60 -7.16
N LEU A 542 -10.67 0.33 -6.75
CA LEU A 542 -9.99 -0.11 -5.54
C LEU A 542 -8.72 -0.86 -5.98
N PRO A 543 -7.59 -0.16 -6.22
CA PRO A 543 -6.38 -0.78 -6.74
C PRO A 543 -5.88 -1.85 -5.76
N PRO A 544 -5.49 -3.05 -6.21
CA PRO A 544 -5.10 -4.11 -5.29
C PRO A 544 -3.74 -3.88 -4.58
N TYR A 545 -2.99 -2.84 -4.94
CA TYR A 545 -1.78 -2.37 -4.27
C TYR A 545 -1.59 -0.87 -4.47
N GLY A 546 -0.69 -0.24 -3.72
CA GLY A 546 -0.46 1.21 -3.77
C GLY A 546 -1.53 1.99 -3.00
N THR A 547 -2.36 2.76 -3.70
CA THR A 547 -3.40 3.60 -3.08
C THR A 547 -4.59 2.78 -2.56
N ASP A 548 -5.35 3.34 -1.62
CA ASP A 548 -6.56 2.70 -1.11
C ASP A 548 -7.71 2.73 -2.13
N PHE A 549 -7.78 3.79 -2.92
CA PHE A 549 -8.75 3.99 -4.00
C PHE A 549 -8.19 4.95 -5.07
N GLU A 550 -8.86 4.99 -6.21
CA GLU A 550 -8.58 5.90 -7.31
C GLU A 550 -9.86 6.59 -7.80
N LEU A 551 -9.81 7.92 -7.81
CA LEU A 551 -10.98 8.80 -7.90
C LEU A 551 -11.13 9.47 -9.27
N LYS A 552 -10.09 9.48 -10.11
CA LYS A 552 -10.07 10.22 -11.39
C LYS A 552 -11.27 9.89 -12.27
N TRP A 553 -11.61 8.60 -12.35
CA TRP A 553 -12.68 8.08 -13.22
C TRP A 553 -14.03 7.91 -12.52
N THR A 554 -14.13 8.31 -11.25
CA THR A 554 -15.37 8.16 -10.48
C THR A 554 -16.42 9.17 -10.95
N SER A 555 -17.69 8.77 -10.91
CA SER A 555 -18.87 9.60 -11.21
C SER A 555 -20.06 9.18 -10.35
N ILE A 556 -21.08 10.04 -10.29
CA ILE A 556 -22.36 9.74 -9.63
C ILE A 556 -23.45 9.58 -10.70
N LYS A 557 -24.19 8.47 -10.67
CA LYS A 557 -25.30 8.18 -11.59
C LYS A 557 -26.51 9.08 -11.39
#